data_AF-A0A2A5ESX8-F1
#
_entry.id   AF-A0A2A5ESX8-F1
#
_cell.length_a   1.000
_cell.length_b   1.000
_cell.length_c   1.000
_cell.angle_alpha   90.00
_cell.angle_beta   90.00
_cell.angle_gamma   90.00
#
_symmetry.space_group_name_H-M   'P 1'
#
loop_
_entity.id
_entity.type
_entity.pdbx_description
1 polymer ?
#
loop_
_entity_poly.entity_id
_entity_poly.type
_entity_poly.pdbx_seq_one_letter_code
_entity_poly.pdbx_strand_id
1 'polypeptide(L)'
;MISLAKILLTVAAIQYGAVPLIVDLTESHVFHPDWPPHARFHMVWLLGVGALLAIYTLALIWGPGKSDIRQLRHASVLGCLTLAAFFSATFLAGSYGGSLSDMETPIRVMGVDGNLFAFSVAAILQGLGTGIVWTRRHL
;
A
#
# COMPACT_ATOMS: atom_id res chain seq x y z
N MET A 1 22.05 6.80 4.56
CA MET A 1 21.45 5.74 3.71
C MET A 1 20.44 4.88 4.45
N ILE A 2 20.75 4.28 5.60
CA ILE A 2 19.74 3.53 6.37
C ILE A 2 18.56 4.44 6.78
N SER A 3 18.82 5.64 7.28
CA SER A 3 17.76 6.62 7.58
C SER A 3 16.90 6.96 6.36
N LEU A 4 17.50 7.05 5.17
CA LEU A 4 16.77 7.29 3.93
C LEU A 4 15.86 6.11 3.60
N ALA A 5 16.36 4.87 3.67
CA ALA A 5 15.52 3.68 3.45
C ALA A 5 14.35 3.62 4.43
N LYS A 6 14.58 3.93 5.72
CA LYS A 6 13.50 3.99 6.72
C LYS A 6 12.42 5.00 6.34
N ILE A 7 12.81 6.20 5.89
CA ILE A 7 11.87 7.24 5.46
C ILE A 7 11.09 6.76 4.24
N LEU A 8 11.76 6.25 3.20
CA LEU A 8 11.12 5.75 1.99
C LEU A 8 10.10 4.64 2.27
N LEU A 9 10.48 3.64 3.07
CA LEU A 9 9.60 2.54 3.47
C LEU A 9 8.45 3.02 4.37
N THR A 10 8.68 4.01 5.23
CA THR A 10 7.64 4.61 6.07
C THR A 10 6.59 5.32 5.23
N VAL A 11 7.01 6.13 4.26
CA VAL A 11 6.09 6.85 3.38
C VAL A 11 5.28 5.87 2.53
N ALA A 12 5.92 4.84 1.98
CA ALA A 12 5.21 3.78 1.26
C ALA A 12 4.18 3.07 2.17
N ALA A 13 4.56 2.72 3.41
CA ALA A 13 3.66 2.06 4.36
C ALA A 13 2.45 2.90 4.76
N ILE A 14 2.66 4.20 4.97
CA ILE A 14 1.56 5.13 5.23
C ILE A 14 0.64 5.19 4.01
N GLN A 15 1.20 5.23 2.79
CA GLN A 15 0.37 5.22 1.59
C GLN A 15 -0.47 3.95 1.54
N TYR A 16 0.12 2.75 1.52
CA TYR A 16 -0.68 1.54 1.26
C TYR A 16 -1.56 1.10 2.43
N GLY A 17 -1.34 1.63 3.64
CA GLY A 17 -2.08 1.21 4.84
C GLY A 17 -3.00 2.26 5.47
N ALA A 18 -2.65 3.55 5.40
CA ALA A 18 -3.44 4.61 6.03
C ALA A 18 -4.24 5.44 5.02
N VAL A 19 -3.70 5.70 3.83
CA VAL A 19 -4.42 6.49 2.82
C VAL A 19 -5.71 5.80 2.36
N PRO A 20 -5.73 4.48 2.04
CA PRO A 20 -6.97 3.77 1.72
C PRO A 20 -8.05 3.89 2.79
N LEU A 21 -7.69 3.87 4.08
CA LEU A 21 -8.68 4.06 5.15
C LEU A 21 -9.38 5.42 5.05
N ILE A 22 -8.65 6.47 4.69
CA ILE A 22 -9.19 7.83 4.60
C ILE A 22 -10.04 7.99 3.33
N VAL A 23 -9.63 7.35 2.24
CA VAL A 23 -10.31 7.48 0.93
C VAL A 23 -11.54 6.57 0.85
N ASP A 24 -11.43 5.34 1.34
CA ASP A 24 -12.40 4.29 1.07
C ASP A 24 -13.48 4.17 2.17
N LEU A 25 -13.24 4.71 3.38
CA LEU A 25 -14.27 4.84 4.42
C LEU A 25 -15.15 6.08 4.21
N THR A 26 -15.75 6.18 3.03
CA THR A 26 -16.54 7.33 2.57
C THR A 26 -17.82 6.89 1.84
N GLU A 27 -18.73 7.84 1.62
CA GLU A 27 -19.98 7.64 0.87
C GLU A 27 -19.75 7.26 -0.61
N SER A 28 -18.56 7.55 -1.15
CA SER A 28 -18.19 7.13 -2.50
C SER A 28 -17.69 5.69 -2.61
N HIS A 29 -17.42 5.02 -1.49
CA HIS A 29 -16.82 3.67 -1.45
C HIS A 29 -17.57 2.76 -0.48
N VAL A 30 -17.03 2.49 0.72
CA VAL A 30 -17.60 1.51 1.66
C VAL A 30 -19.06 1.81 2.00
N PHE A 31 -19.46 3.08 2.04
CA PHE A 31 -20.84 3.48 2.34
C PHE A 31 -21.69 3.74 1.08
N HIS A 32 -21.16 3.47 -0.12
CA HIS A 32 -21.90 3.67 -1.37
C HIS A 32 -23.21 2.86 -1.39
N PRO A 33 -24.35 3.49 -1.70
CA PRO A 33 -25.67 2.87 -1.58
C PRO A 33 -25.83 1.65 -2.48
N ASP A 34 -25.23 1.66 -3.67
CA ASP A 34 -25.36 0.59 -4.66
C ASP A 34 -24.44 -0.61 -4.42
N TRP A 35 -23.46 -0.51 -3.51
CA TRP A 35 -22.60 -1.65 -3.21
C TRP A 35 -23.34 -2.72 -2.41
N PRO A 36 -23.31 -3.99 -2.84
CA PRO A 36 -23.87 -5.08 -2.05
C PRO A 36 -23.20 -5.15 -0.66
N PRO A 37 -23.95 -5.52 0.40
CA PRO A 37 -23.39 -5.62 1.75
C PRO A 37 -22.11 -6.47 1.85
N HIS A 38 -22.00 -7.52 1.04
CA HIS A 38 -20.82 -8.39 1.02
C HIS A 38 -19.58 -7.72 0.43
N ALA A 39 -19.72 -6.85 -0.59
CA ALA A 39 -18.60 -6.09 -1.14
C ALA A 39 -18.05 -5.11 -0.10
N ARG A 40 -18.93 -4.46 0.67
CA ARG A 40 -18.56 -3.58 1.78
C ARG A 40 -17.76 -4.33 2.85
N PHE A 41 -18.20 -5.55 3.22
CA PHE A 41 -17.48 -6.42 4.14
C PHE A 41 -16.06 -6.73 3.65
N HIS A 42 -15.92 -7.16 2.39
CA HIS A 42 -14.61 -7.45 1.81
C HIS A 42 -13.71 -6.22 1.74
N MET A 43 -14.26 -5.05 1.42
CA MET A 43 -13.50 -3.80 1.41
C MET A 43 -12.98 -3.45 2.81
N VAL A 44 -13.85 -3.43 3.83
CA VAL A 44 -13.44 -3.14 5.21
C VAL A 44 -12.42 -4.16 5.72
N TRP A 45 -12.56 -5.44 5.35
CA TRP A 45 -11.58 -6.47 5.67
C TRP A 45 -10.22 -6.16 5.01
N LEU A 46 -10.19 -5.84 3.72
CA LEU A 46 -8.96 -5.47 3.01
C LEU A 46 -8.28 -4.24 3.64
N LEU A 47 -9.06 -3.20 3.93
CA LEU A 47 -8.59 -1.99 4.60
C LEU A 47 -7.97 -2.30 5.97
N GLY A 48 -8.63 -3.14 6.77
CA GLY A 48 -8.12 -3.58 8.07
C GLY A 48 -6.81 -4.35 7.96
N VAL A 49 -6.70 -5.28 7.00
CA VAL A 49 -5.45 -6.03 6.74
C VAL A 49 -4.33 -5.08 6.31
N GLY A 50 -4.60 -4.16 5.39
CA GLY A 50 -3.62 -3.17 4.93
C GLY A 50 -3.11 -2.27 6.07
N ALA A 51 -4.02 -1.79 6.92
CA ALA A 51 -3.70 -0.96 8.07
C ALA A 51 -2.84 -1.70 9.11
N LEU A 52 -3.21 -2.94 9.46
CA LEU A 52 -2.46 -3.77 10.39
C LEU A 52 -1.07 -4.12 9.85
N LEU A 53 -0.96 -4.45 8.56
CA LEU A 53 0.34 -4.69 7.91
C LEU A 53 1.21 -3.44 7.91
N ALA A 54 0.65 -2.25 7.68
CA ALA A 54 1.39 -1.00 7.76
C ALA A 54 1.85 -0.72 9.20
N ILE A 55 1.00 -0.89 10.21
CA ILE A 55 1.39 -0.77 11.63
C ILE A 55 2.55 -1.70 11.96
N TYR A 56 2.45 -2.98 11.56
CA TYR A 56 3.52 -3.95 11.79
C TYR A 56 4.81 -3.58 11.04
N THR A 57 4.69 -3.10 9.79
CA THR A 57 5.83 -2.59 9.01
C THR A 57 6.51 -1.41 9.71
N LEU A 58 5.74 -0.45 10.21
CA LEU A 58 6.26 0.70 10.95
C LEU A 58 6.93 0.27 12.27
N ALA A 59 6.37 -0.74 12.95
CA ALA A 59 6.99 -1.34 14.13
C ALA A 59 8.35 -1.99 13.79
N LEU A 60 8.47 -2.69 12.67
CA LEU A 60 9.75 -3.24 12.19
C LEU A 60 10.76 -2.15 11.81
N ILE A 61 10.30 -1.00 11.29
CA ILE A 61 11.18 0.12 10.92
C ILE A 61 11.66 0.88 12.16
N TRP A 62 10.77 1.14 13.13
CA TRP A 62 11.01 2.10 14.22
C TRP A 62 11.09 1.49 15.62
N GLY A 63 10.84 0.19 15.78
CA GLY A 63 10.80 -0.51 17.06
C GLY A 63 12.13 -0.54 17.85
N PRO A 64 12.08 -0.95 19.13
CA PRO A 64 13.25 -1.07 19.99
C PRO A 64 14.25 -2.11 19.47
N GLY A 65 15.57 -1.84 19.56
CA GLY A 65 16.63 -2.67 18.93
C GLY A 65 17.18 -2.11 17.60
N LYS A 66 16.94 -0.81 17.36
CA LYS A 66 17.16 -0.02 16.14
C LYS A 66 18.36 -0.44 15.27
N SER A 67 18.05 -0.74 14.01
CA SER A 67 18.95 -0.84 12.83
C SER A 67 19.51 -2.22 12.49
N ASP A 68 18.87 -3.33 12.91
CA ASP A 68 19.17 -4.61 12.24
C ASP A 68 18.66 -4.53 10.79
N ILE A 69 19.60 -4.62 9.85
CA ILE A 69 19.30 -4.67 8.41
C ILE A 69 18.30 -5.79 8.08
N ARG A 70 18.27 -6.88 8.85
CA ARG A 70 17.29 -7.96 8.72
C ARG A 70 15.87 -7.50 9.01
N GLN A 71 15.66 -6.70 10.05
CA GLN A 71 14.33 -6.15 10.34
C GLN A 71 13.83 -5.25 9.19
N LEU A 72 14.71 -4.40 8.65
CA LEU A 72 14.38 -3.57 7.49
C LEU A 72 14.11 -4.41 6.23
N ARG A 73 14.81 -5.54 6.05
CA ARG A 73 14.50 -6.49 4.96
C ARG A 73 13.10 -7.07 5.12
N HIS A 74 12.71 -7.50 6.33
CA HIS A 74 11.35 -7.97 6.59
C HIS A 74 10.30 -6.89 6.31
N ALA A 75 10.50 -5.66 6.81
CA ALA A 75 9.64 -4.52 6.48
C ALA A 75 9.54 -4.28 4.97
N SER A 76 10.67 -4.36 4.26
CA SER A 76 10.70 -4.18 2.80
C SER A 76 9.91 -5.26 2.05
N VAL A 77 9.96 -6.51 2.51
CA VAL A 77 9.23 -7.63 1.89
C VAL A 77 7.73 -7.45 2.08
N LEU A 78 7.29 -7.07 3.29
CA LEU A 78 5.86 -6.83 3.56
C LEU A 78 5.28 -5.76 2.64
N GLY A 79 5.95 -4.61 2.51
CA GLY A 79 5.49 -3.55 1.60
C GLY A 79 5.49 -3.98 0.13
N CYS A 80 6.49 -4.75 -0.31
CA CYS A 80 6.52 -5.30 -1.67
C CYS A 80 5.37 -6.28 -1.92
N LEU A 81 5.02 -7.14 -0.96
CA LEU A 81 3.89 -8.07 -1.08
C LEU A 81 2.57 -7.31 -1.16
N THR A 82 2.35 -6.29 -0.31
CA THR A 82 1.14 -5.47 -0.34
C THR A 82 0.97 -4.78 -1.69
N LEU A 83 2.04 -4.16 -2.21
CA LEU A 83 1.99 -3.48 -3.50
C LEU A 83 1.85 -4.47 -4.66
N ALA A 84 2.54 -5.61 -4.62
CA ALA A 84 2.38 -6.66 -5.62
C ALA A 84 0.94 -7.19 -5.68
N ALA A 85 0.24 -7.32 -4.54
CA ALA A 85 -1.16 -7.70 -4.51
C ALA A 85 -2.04 -6.66 -5.23
N PHE A 86 -1.85 -5.36 -4.98
CA PHE A 86 -2.57 -4.29 -5.68
C PHE A 86 -2.33 -4.32 -7.19
N PHE A 87 -1.08 -4.41 -7.64
CA PHE A 87 -0.78 -4.45 -9.09
C PHE A 87 -1.26 -5.74 -9.75
N SER A 88 -1.23 -6.87 -9.03
CA SER A 88 -1.76 -8.13 -9.55
C SER A 88 -3.28 -8.05 -9.72
N ALA A 89 -4.00 -7.49 -8.76
CA ALA A 89 -5.43 -7.21 -8.88
C ALA A 89 -5.70 -6.26 -10.07
N THR A 90 -4.96 -5.17 -10.18
CA THR A 90 -5.09 -4.21 -11.30
C THR A 90 -4.88 -4.88 -12.65
N PHE A 91 -3.83 -5.70 -12.79
CA PHE A 91 -3.52 -6.40 -14.04
C PHE A 91 -4.60 -7.43 -14.41
N LEU A 92 -5.17 -8.10 -13.41
CA LEU A 92 -6.19 -9.12 -13.58
C LEU A 92 -7.62 -8.56 -13.57
N ALA A 93 -7.80 -7.25 -13.40
CA ALA A 93 -9.12 -6.64 -13.23
C ALA A 93 -10.12 -7.06 -14.31
N GLY A 94 -9.69 -7.10 -15.57
CA GLY A 94 -10.53 -7.51 -16.69
C GLY A 94 -11.04 -8.96 -16.61
N SER A 95 -10.35 -9.88 -15.91
CA SER A 95 -10.77 -11.29 -15.84
C SER A 95 -11.90 -11.54 -14.85
N TYR A 96 -12.11 -10.65 -13.88
CA TYR A 96 -13.14 -10.79 -12.85
C TYR A 96 -14.12 -9.61 -12.81
N GLY A 97 -14.07 -8.73 -13.83
CA GLY A 97 -14.92 -7.54 -13.92
C GLY A 97 -14.57 -6.44 -12.91
N GLY A 98 -13.31 -6.37 -12.46
CA GLY A 98 -12.82 -5.35 -11.56
C GLY A 98 -12.60 -3.99 -12.23
N SER A 99 -12.56 -2.94 -11.42
CA SER A 99 -12.23 -1.57 -11.81
C SER A 99 -11.29 -0.93 -10.78
N LEU A 100 -10.51 0.07 -11.20
CA LEU A 100 -9.71 0.91 -10.30
C LEU A 100 -10.55 2.02 -9.64
N SER A 101 -11.73 2.29 -10.20
CA SER A 101 -12.64 3.32 -9.71
C SER A 101 -14.08 2.86 -9.88
N ASP A 102 -14.86 3.00 -8.81
CA ASP A 102 -16.30 2.77 -8.81
C ASP A 102 -17.09 4.09 -8.96
N MET A 103 -16.38 5.19 -9.20
CA MET A 103 -16.96 6.52 -9.41
C MET A 103 -17.38 6.69 -10.87
N GLU A 104 -18.56 7.29 -11.09
CA GLU A 104 -18.95 7.78 -12.42
C GLU A 104 -17.91 8.75 -13.01
N THR A 105 -17.25 9.54 -12.14
CA THR A 105 -16.13 10.42 -12.49
C THR A 105 -14.87 10.05 -11.68
N PRO A 106 -13.96 9.24 -12.24
CA PRO A 106 -12.72 8.86 -11.56
C PRO A 106 -11.85 10.07 -11.27
N ILE A 107 -11.23 10.10 -10.10
CA ILE A 107 -10.15 11.06 -9.82
C ILE A 107 -8.99 10.71 -10.74
N ARG A 108 -8.52 11.69 -11.51
CA ARG A 108 -7.36 11.53 -12.41
C ARG A 108 -6.26 12.50 -12.07
N VAL A 109 -5.02 12.01 -12.11
CA VAL A 109 -3.80 12.80 -11.92
C VAL A 109 -2.99 12.67 -13.21
N MET A 110 -2.78 13.80 -13.90
CA MET A 110 -2.07 13.82 -15.19
C MET A 110 -2.65 12.86 -16.24
N GLY A 111 -3.98 12.64 -16.21
CA GLY A 111 -4.67 11.72 -17.12
C GLY A 111 -4.64 10.24 -16.70
N VAL A 112 -3.93 9.88 -15.64
CA VAL A 112 -3.88 8.54 -15.05
C VAL A 112 -4.89 8.43 -13.91
N ASP A 113 -5.46 7.25 -13.71
CA ASP A 113 -6.31 6.94 -12.55
C ASP A 113 -5.60 7.26 -11.22
N GLY A 114 -6.33 7.86 -10.27
CA GLY A 114 -5.78 8.33 -9.01
C GLY A 114 -5.22 7.21 -8.13
N ASN A 115 -5.88 6.04 -8.10
CA ASN A 115 -5.37 4.87 -7.37
C ASN A 115 -4.10 4.36 -8.03
N LEU A 116 -4.11 4.18 -9.35
CA LEU A 116 -2.92 3.73 -10.07
C LEU A 116 -1.74 4.69 -9.88
N PHE A 117 -1.96 6.00 -9.93
CA PHE A 117 -0.94 7.01 -9.68
C PHE A 117 -0.38 6.91 -8.25
N ALA A 118 -1.25 6.93 -7.24
CA ALA A 118 -0.83 6.93 -5.84
C ALA A 118 -0.06 5.66 -5.45
N PHE A 119 -0.54 4.50 -5.87
CA PHE A 119 0.13 3.22 -5.61
C PHE A 119 1.42 3.07 -6.42
N SER A 120 1.51 3.66 -7.62
CA SER A 120 2.78 3.71 -8.39
C SER A 120 3.84 4.55 -7.69
N VAL A 121 3.47 5.69 -7.12
CA VAL A 121 4.39 6.51 -6.29
C VAL A 121 4.85 5.70 -5.08
N ALA A 122 3.93 5.05 -4.36
CA ALA A 122 4.29 4.18 -3.24
C ALA A 122 5.24 3.04 -3.66
N ALA A 123 5.02 2.44 -4.83
CA ALA A 123 5.86 1.38 -5.36
C ALA A 123 7.28 1.83 -5.69
N ILE A 124 7.43 3.03 -6.26
CA ILE A 124 8.75 3.61 -6.52
C ILE A 124 9.50 3.84 -5.21
N LEU A 125 8.84 4.47 -4.22
CA LEU A 125 9.45 4.71 -2.90
C LEU A 125 9.82 3.39 -2.21
N GLN A 126 8.92 2.41 -2.24
CA GLN A 126 9.15 1.07 -1.70
C GLN A 126 10.35 0.40 -2.39
N GLY A 127 10.41 0.44 -3.72
CA GLY A 127 11.48 -0.17 -4.51
C GLY A 127 12.84 0.46 -4.22
N LEU A 128 12.92 1.79 -4.12
CA LEU A 128 14.13 2.50 -3.74
C LEU A 128 14.57 2.15 -2.31
N GLY A 129 13.64 2.16 -1.35
CA GLY A 129 13.92 1.77 0.03
C GLY A 129 14.43 0.33 0.13
N THR A 130 13.78 -0.59 -0.59
CA THR A 130 14.17 -2.00 -0.69
C THR A 130 15.56 -2.13 -1.30
N GLY A 131 15.85 -1.46 -2.42
CA GLY A 131 17.16 -1.48 -3.06
C GLY A 131 18.29 -1.05 -2.11
N ILE A 132 18.08 0.02 -1.34
CA ILE A 132 19.07 0.49 -0.34
C ILE A 132 19.29 -0.56 0.77
N VAL A 133 18.21 -1.21 1.24
CA VAL A 133 18.29 -2.21 2.31
C VAL A 133 18.98 -3.50 1.85
N TRP A 134 18.74 -3.93 0.61
CA TRP A 134 19.25 -5.21 0.10
C TRP A 134 20.65 -5.12 -0.51
N THR A 135 21.08 -3.94 -0.95
CA THR A 135 22.46 -3.71 -1.41
C THR A 135 23.47 -3.59 -0.26
N ARG A 136 23.00 -3.42 0.97
CA ARG A 136 23.85 -3.42 2.17
C ARG A 136 24.17 -4.86 2.58
N ARG A 137 25.44 -5.26 2.47
CA ARG A 137 25.94 -6.50 3.10
C ARG A 137 26.03 -6.32 4.61
N HIS A 138 25.80 -7.40 5.35
CA HIS A 138 25.89 -7.44 6.81
C HIS A 138 27.25 -6.87 7.24
N LEU A 139 27.25 -5.67 7.82
CA LEU A 139 28.34 -5.18 8.66
C LEU A 139 28.05 -5.65 10.08
#